data_AF-A0A3C1UBX1-F1
#
_entry.id   AF-A0A3C1UBX1-F1
#
_cell.length_a   1.000
_cell.length_b   1.000
_cell.length_c   1.000
_cell.angle_alpha   90.00
_cell.angle_beta   90.00
_cell.angle_gamma   90.00
#
_symmetry.space_group_name_H-M   'P 1'
#
loop_
_entity.id
_entity.type
_entity.pdbx_description
1 polymer ?
#
loop_
_entity_poly.entity_id
_entity_poly.type
_entity_poly.pdbx_seq_one_letter_code
_entity_poly.pdbx_strand_id
1 'polypeptide(L)'
;MKVIKKYISAFVMMSALAMGFTSCSDDDFTETIFPDQSEELDPNSATYKFDKWLKQTYLDVYNLDFRYKMQDVGTDMNYNLVPATYQNAQDLALLAKHLWFDVYNDVVGPNFLK
;
A
#
# COMPACT_ATOMS: atom_id res chain seq x y z
N MET A 1 -8.92 53.49 -41.96
CA MET A 1 -9.44 52.75 -40.78
C MET A 1 -9.23 51.23 -40.78
N LYS A 2 -9.12 50.54 -41.93
CA LYS A 2 -8.91 49.06 -41.94
C LYS A 2 -7.51 48.63 -41.46
N VAL A 3 -6.48 49.40 -41.79
CA VAL A 3 -5.08 49.06 -41.45
C VAL A 3 -4.81 49.21 -39.95
N ILE A 4 -5.31 50.28 -39.31
CA ILE A 4 -5.18 50.50 -37.85
C ILE A 4 -5.92 49.42 -37.05
N LYS A 5 -7.12 49.00 -37.48
CA LYS A 5 -7.86 47.89 -36.85
C LYS A 5 -7.11 46.54 -36.97
N LYS A 6 -6.39 46.30 -38.08
CA LYS A 6 -5.56 45.12 -38.26
C LYS A 6 -4.37 45.10 -37.28
N TYR A 7 -3.70 46.23 -37.08
CA TYR A 7 -2.60 46.34 -36.11
C TYR A 7 -3.09 46.20 -34.65
N ILE A 8 -4.25 46.77 -34.31
CA ILE A 8 -4.85 46.59 -32.98
C ILE A 8 -5.22 45.12 -32.75
N SER A 9 -5.83 44.45 -33.75
CA SER A 9 -6.15 43.02 -33.63
C SER A 9 -4.91 42.14 -33.50
N ALA A 10 -3.82 42.49 -34.20
CA ALA A 10 -2.55 41.77 -34.12
C ALA A 10 -1.89 41.96 -32.74
N PHE A 11 -1.97 43.16 -32.17
CA PHE A 11 -1.43 43.45 -30.84
C PHE A 11 -2.19 42.71 -29.73
N VAL A 12 -3.53 42.64 -29.82
CA VAL A 12 -4.35 41.87 -28.87
C VAL A 12 -4.05 40.37 -28.97
N MET A 13 -3.89 39.84 -30.17
CA MET A 13 -3.55 38.42 -30.37
C MET A 13 -2.15 38.09 -29.82
N MET A 14 -1.17 38.97 -30.01
CA MET A 14 0.19 38.80 -29.46
C MET A 14 0.19 38.85 -27.92
N SER A 15 -0.61 39.73 -27.33
CA SER A 15 -0.74 39.82 -25.87
C SER A 15 -1.42 38.60 -25.27
N ALA A 16 -2.41 38.01 -25.96
CA ALA A 16 -3.06 36.77 -25.51
C ALA A 16 -2.13 35.56 -25.58
N LEU A 17 -1.28 35.47 -26.62
CA LEU A 17 -0.26 34.43 -26.74
C LEU A 17 0.82 34.53 -25.65
N ALA A 18 1.18 35.74 -25.22
CA ALA A 18 2.17 35.95 -24.16
C ALA A 18 1.69 35.49 -22.77
N MET A 19 0.38 35.53 -22.49
CA MET A 19 -0.17 35.09 -21.19
C MET A 19 -0.25 33.56 -21.05
N GLY A 20 -0.23 32.82 -22.16
CA GLY A 20 -0.34 31.35 -22.18
C GLY A 20 0.92 30.60 -21.71
N PHE A 21 2.08 31.27 -21.61
CA PHE A 21 3.35 30.65 -21.21
C PHE A 21 3.58 30.61 -19.70
N THR A 22 2.65 31.11 -18.88
CA THR A 22 2.83 31.17 -17.41
C THR A 22 2.23 29.99 -16.64
N SER A 23 1.60 29.03 -17.33
CA SER A 23 0.86 27.92 -16.70
C SER A 23 1.70 26.68 -16.37
N CYS A 24 3.03 26.72 -16.58
CA CYS A 24 3.90 25.64 -16.14
C CYS A 24 4.36 25.96 -14.70
N SER A 25 3.48 25.73 -13.72
CA SER A 25 3.96 25.50 -12.36
C SER A 25 4.67 24.16 -12.36
N ASP A 26 5.90 24.12 -11.87
CA ASP A 26 6.49 22.87 -11.42
C ASP A 26 5.67 22.45 -10.18
N ASP A 27 4.59 21.70 -10.42
CA ASP A 27 3.91 20.96 -9.37
C ASP A 27 4.86 19.85 -8.94
N ASP A 28 5.80 20.19 -8.04
CA ASP A 28 6.62 19.20 -7.37
C ASP A 28 5.67 18.17 -6.74
N PHE A 29 5.91 16.88 -7.04
CA PHE A 29 5.17 15.81 -6.40
C PHE A 29 5.42 15.90 -4.89
N THR A 30 4.40 16.36 -4.16
CA THR A 30 4.41 16.37 -2.70
C THR A 30 4.28 14.94 -2.18
N GLU A 31 4.65 14.71 -0.92
CA GLU A 31 4.46 13.41 -0.28
C GLU A 31 3.02 12.92 -0.48
N THR A 32 2.89 11.67 -0.92
CA THR A 32 1.58 11.06 -1.15
C THR A 32 0.71 11.16 0.10
N ILE A 33 -0.56 11.54 -0.07
CA ILE A 33 -1.55 11.50 1.03
C ILE A 33 -1.83 10.06 1.49
N PHE A 34 -1.37 9.07 0.73
CA PHE A 34 -1.35 7.65 1.07
C PHE A 34 0.11 7.22 1.25
N PRO A 35 0.73 7.49 2.42
CA PRO A 35 2.10 7.03 2.68
C PRO A 35 2.14 5.51 2.57
N ASP A 36 3.14 4.99 1.86
CA ASP A 36 3.40 3.55 1.83
C ASP A 36 3.66 3.08 3.27
N GLN A 37 2.81 2.18 3.75
CA GLN A 37 3.03 1.58 5.06
C GLN A 37 4.28 0.70 4.95
N SER A 38 5.31 1.01 5.74
CA SER A 38 6.53 0.21 5.72
C SER A 38 6.20 -1.24 6.11
N GLU A 39 6.59 -2.21 5.28
CA GLU A 39 6.47 -3.64 5.63
C GLU A 39 7.49 -4.08 6.70
N GLU A 40 8.34 -3.16 7.16
CA GLU A 40 9.28 -3.40 8.25
C GLU A 40 8.57 -3.54 9.60
N LEU A 41 9.11 -4.43 10.44
CA LEU A 41 8.63 -4.60 11.80
C LEU A 41 8.88 -3.33 12.62
N ASP A 42 7.82 -2.64 13.02
CA ASP A 42 7.91 -1.50 13.95
C ASP A 42 8.13 -2.00 15.40
N PRO A 43 9.31 -1.77 16.01
CA PRO A 43 9.60 -2.19 17.38
C PRO A 43 8.74 -1.49 18.44
N ASN A 44 8.14 -0.35 18.11
CA ASN A 44 7.32 0.44 19.03
C ASN A 44 5.84 0.07 18.97
N SER A 45 5.44 -0.76 18.00
CA SER A 45 4.05 -1.20 17.86
C SER A 45 3.62 -2.10 19.03
N ALA A 46 2.39 -1.91 19.49
CA ALA A 46 1.75 -2.78 20.49
C ALA A 46 1.68 -4.26 20.05
N THR A 47 1.67 -4.50 18.73
CA THR A 47 1.60 -5.84 18.16
C THR A 47 2.96 -6.44 17.81
N TYR A 48 4.07 -5.73 18.08
CA TYR A 48 5.41 -6.11 17.65
C TYR A 48 5.79 -7.55 17.97
N LYS A 49 5.43 -8.04 19.17
CA LYS A 49 5.75 -9.42 19.60
C LYS A 49 5.12 -10.46 18.67
N PHE A 50 3.86 -10.24 18.27
CA PHE A 50 3.17 -11.16 17.39
C PHE A 50 3.64 -10.99 15.94
N ASP A 51 3.82 -9.76 15.47
CA ASP A 51 4.34 -9.47 14.14
C ASP A 51 5.72 -10.13 13.93
N LYS A 52 6.60 -10.04 14.94
CA LYS A 52 7.90 -10.70 14.95
C LYS A 52 7.77 -12.23 14.92
N TRP A 53 6.85 -12.79 15.71
CA TRP A 53 6.63 -14.24 15.74
C TRP A 53 6.11 -14.76 14.39
N LEU A 54 5.19 -14.03 13.75
CA LEU A 54 4.68 -14.38 12.42
C LEU A 54 5.80 -14.35 11.38
N LYS A 55 6.63 -13.30 11.38
CA LYS A 55 7.79 -13.21 10.48
C LYS A 55 8.71 -14.42 10.63
N GLN A 56 9.09 -14.75 11.86
CA GLN A 56 10.02 -15.86 12.13
C GLN A 56 9.41 -17.24 11.85
N THR A 57 8.10 -17.40 12.03
CA THR A 57 7.42 -18.69 11.90
C THR A 57 6.98 -18.96 10.46
N TYR A 58 6.50 -17.94 9.75
CA TYR A 58 5.89 -18.05 8.44
C TYR A 58 6.76 -17.48 7.33
N LEU A 59 7.11 -16.20 7.43
CA LEU A 59 7.81 -15.50 6.34
C LEU A 59 9.22 -16.04 6.13
N ASP A 60 10.00 -16.16 7.20
CA ASP A 60 11.40 -16.58 7.10
C ASP A 60 11.54 -18.07 6.74
N VAL A 61 10.55 -18.90 7.11
CA VAL A 61 10.61 -20.35 6.92
C VAL A 61 9.99 -20.78 5.60
N TYR A 62 8.84 -20.21 5.24
CA TYR A 62 7.99 -20.64 4.12
C TYR A 62 7.77 -19.54 3.07
N ASN A 63 8.40 -18.37 3.22
CA ASN A 63 8.16 -17.20 2.37
C ASN A 63 6.67 -16.81 2.30
N LEU A 64 5.95 -17.00 3.41
CA LEU A 64 4.53 -16.73 3.54
C LEU A 64 4.29 -15.53 4.46
N ASP A 65 3.63 -14.51 3.93
CA ASP A 65 3.22 -13.33 4.69
C ASP A 65 1.83 -13.53 5.31
N PHE A 66 1.78 -13.67 6.64
CA PHE A 66 0.55 -13.87 7.38
C PHE A 66 -0.07 -12.53 7.77
N ARG A 67 -1.04 -12.06 6.99
CA ARG A 67 -1.73 -10.78 7.21
C ARG A 67 -2.96 -10.94 8.08
N TYR A 68 -2.97 -10.29 9.24
CA TYR A 68 -4.13 -10.23 10.14
C TYR A 68 -4.66 -8.81 10.38
N LYS A 69 -3.83 -7.78 10.14
CA LYS A 69 -4.26 -6.38 10.17
C LYS A 69 -5.10 -6.13 8.92
N MET A 70 -6.28 -5.54 9.10
CA MET A 70 -7.16 -5.25 7.98
C MET A 70 -6.49 -4.24 7.04
N GLN A 71 -6.39 -4.60 5.76
CA GLN A 71 -5.93 -3.74 4.68
C GLN A 71 -7.14 -3.29 3.86
N ASP A 72 -7.16 -2.02 3.49
CA ASP A 72 -8.13 -1.42 2.58
C ASP A 72 -7.90 -1.88 1.13
N VAL A 73 -6.63 -2.05 0.75
CA VAL A 73 -6.24 -2.60 -0.56
C VAL A 73 -6.41 -4.13 -0.56
N GLY A 74 -7.16 -4.64 -1.55
CA GLY A 74 -7.35 -6.08 -1.76
C GLY A 74 -8.57 -6.69 -1.05
N THR A 75 -9.40 -5.88 -0.40
CA THR A 75 -10.66 -6.33 0.21
C THR A 75 -11.87 -5.76 -0.54
N ASP A 76 -12.91 -6.56 -0.77
CA ASP A 76 -14.16 -6.07 -1.34
C ASP A 76 -14.92 -5.22 -0.31
N MET A 77 -14.92 -3.91 -0.52
CA MET A 77 -15.52 -2.93 0.37
C MET A 77 -17.06 -2.92 0.32
N ASN A 78 -17.70 -3.74 -0.54
CA ASN A 78 -19.16 -3.82 -0.62
C ASN A 78 -19.80 -4.64 0.52
N TYR A 79 -19.00 -5.26 1.38
CA TYR A 79 -19.47 -6.04 2.53
C TYR A 79 -19.19 -5.33 3.86
N ASN A 80 -20.05 -5.58 4.85
CA ASN A 80 -19.80 -5.18 6.24
C ASN A 80 -18.72 -6.08 6.84
N LEU A 81 -17.46 -5.78 6.56
CA LEU A 81 -16.31 -6.46 7.14
C LEU A 81 -16.09 -5.99 8.58
N VAL A 82 -16.01 -6.95 9.50
CA VAL A 82 -15.58 -6.70 10.87
C VAL A 82 -14.11 -7.14 10.95
N PRO A 83 -13.18 -6.26 11.39
CA PRO A 83 -11.79 -6.63 11.57
C PRO A 83 -11.66 -7.85 12.50
N ALA A 84 -10.71 -8.74 12.19
CA ALA A 84 -10.40 -9.84 13.09
C ALA A 84 -9.92 -9.30 14.44
N THR A 85 -10.41 -9.87 15.54
CA THR A 85 -9.89 -9.53 16.86
C THR A 85 -8.46 -10.04 16.98
N TYR A 86 -7.62 -9.30 17.71
CA TYR A 86 -6.21 -9.65 17.87
C TYR A 86 -6.02 -11.06 18.46
N GLN A 87 -6.79 -11.41 19.49
CA GLN A 87 -6.73 -12.75 20.10
C GLN A 87 -7.09 -13.86 19.08
N ASN A 88 -8.16 -13.67 18.31
CA ASN A 88 -8.55 -14.66 17.31
C ASN A 88 -7.48 -14.82 16.23
N ALA A 89 -6.81 -13.73 15.83
CA ALA A 89 -5.70 -13.80 14.89
C ALA A 89 -4.52 -14.62 15.44
N GLN A 90 -4.18 -14.44 16.72
CA GLN A 90 -3.15 -15.23 17.39
C GLN A 90 -3.53 -16.70 17.45
N ASP A 91 -4.75 -17.01 17.91
CA ASP A 91 -5.24 -18.38 18.03
C ASP A 91 -5.24 -19.09 16.67
N LEU A 92 -5.73 -18.41 15.62
CA LEU A 92 -5.74 -18.96 14.26
C LEU A 92 -4.33 -19.20 13.73
N ALA A 93 -3.39 -18.28 13.96
CA ALA A 93 -2.02 -18.43 13.52
C ALA A 93 -1.30 -19.57 14.25
N LEU A 94 -1.59 -19.83 15.53
CA LEU A 94 -1.07 -20.99 16.24
C LEU A 94 -1.69 -22.29 15.72
N LEU A 95 -3.01 -22.31 15.51
CA LEU A 95 -3.72 -23.47 14.99
C LEU A 95 -3.27 -23.84 13.58
N ALA A 96 -3.11 -22.86 12.69
CA ALA A 96 -2.60 -23.07 11.35
C ALA A 96 -1.21 -23.69 11.38
N LYS A 97 -0.31 -23.19 12.23
CA LYS A 97 1.02 -23.78 12.39
C LYS A 97 0.93 -25.25 12.83
N HIS A 98 0.16 -25.52 13.88
CA HIS A 98 0.11 -26.84 14.50
C HIS A 98 -0.61 -27.89 13.63
N LEU A 99 -1.75 -27.53 13.05
CA LEU A 99 -2.61 -28.47 12.32
C LEU A 99 -2.22 -28.62 10.85
N TRP A 100 -1.45 -27.68 10.30
CA TRP A 100 -1.07 -27.70 8.89
C TRP A 100 0.45 -27.76 8.72
N PHE A 101 1.19 -26.71 9.07
CA PHE A 101 2.62 -26.62 8.75
C PHE A 101 3.45 -27.70 9.46
N ASP A 102 3.17 -27.94 10.74
CA ASP A 102 3.88 -28.94 11.54
C ASP A 102 3.58 -30.36 11.05
N VAL A 103 2.32 -30.65 10.72
CA VAL A 103 1.92 -31.96 10.18
C VAL A 103 2.65 -32.25 8.86
N TYR A 104 2.73 -31.29 7.96
CA TYR A 104 3.41 -31.47 6.68
C TYR A 104 4.93 -31.61 6.88
N ASN A 105 5.51 -30.80 7.76
CA ASN A 105 6.91 -30.93 8.12
C ASN A 105 7.24 -32.33 8.65
N ASP A 106 6.36 -32.91 9.47
CA ASP A 106 6.59 -34.21 10.10
C ASP A 106 6.36 -35.39 9.14
N VAL A 107 5.37 -35.31 8.25
CA VAL A 107 5.00 -36.43 7.36
C VAL A 107 5.82 -36.46 6.07
N VAL A 108 6.04 -35.29 5.44
CA VAL A 108 6.68 -35.20 4.12
C VAL A 108 8.01 -34.42 4.13
N GLY A 109 8.36 -33.82 5.26
CA GLY A 109 9.62 -33.10 5.46
C GLY A 109 9.53 -31.59 5.19
N PRO A 110 10.53 -30.82 5.65
CA PRO A 110 10.50 -29.35 5.66
C PRO A 110 10.53 -28.70 4.28
N ASN A 111 11.02 -29.39 3.26
CA ASN A 111 11.18 -28.84 1.91
C ASN A 111 9.92 -28.94 1.07
N PHE A 112 8.89 -29.67 1.51
CA PHE A 112 7.68 -29.84 0.73
C PHE A 112 6.84 -28.55 0.65
N LEU A 113 6.83 -27.77 1.73
CA LEU A 113 6.06 -26.52 1.83
C LEU A 113 6.86 -25.26 1.44
N LYS A 114 8.13 -25.41 1.05
CA LYS A 114 9.00 -24.31 0.62
C LYS A 114 9.13 -24.31 -0.90
#